data_AF-A0A1S8D894-F1
#
_entry.id   AF-A0A1S8D894-F1
#
_cell.length_a   1.000
_cell.length_b   1.000
_cell.length_c   1.000
_cell.angle_alpha   90.00
_cell.angle_beta   90.00
_cell.angle_gamma   90.00
#
_symmetry.space_group_name_H-M   'P 1'
#
loop_
_entity.id
_entity.type
_entity.pdbx_description
1 polymer ?
#
loop_
_entity_poly.entity_id
_entity_poly.type
_entity_poly.pdbx_seq_one_letter_code
_entity_poly.pdbx_strand_id
1 'polypeptide(L)'
;MTFLRATACASPARGHPANPPANTVITGGEGDGTFSFGYGTKSLHTGGLNNTVYTGIGNFDIAPGDGYDAVHLQASARSGGSTGTVTLEGTHNTIDGTAYGLTVKGGDGYTTINTAGAFSSGIFDIVLGGSHNSIAHANTAATGTIDTGYGDASISLYGNSATITFRGADNVATLRSAGGGTIIDQSDHLLVNVTGSPSYFFFHETIQNFGASRGGVIALDDAATGFTSAADAVEALHAEGGNTVLDLPNAGQIVFAGLAPSAFHDYNFAII
;
A
#
# COMPACT_ATOMS: atom_id res chain seq x y z
N MET A 1 15.07 -39.17 -13.43
CA MET A 1 14.16 -38.03 -13.18
C MET A 1 14.39 -37.03 -14.29
N THR A 2 13.49 -36.99 -15.26
CA THR A 2 13.63 -36.18 -16.47
C THR A 2 12.84 -34.90 -16.24
N PHE A 3 13.53 -33.76 -16.13
CA PHE A 3 12.88 -32.45 -16.11
C PHE A 3 12.37 -32.15 -17.52
N LEU A 4 11.06 -32.02 -17.67
CA LEU A 4 10.46 -31.50 -18.90
C LEU A 4 10.74 -29.99 -18.94
N ARG A 5 11.76 -29.59 -19.70
CA ARG A 5 12.01 -28.19 -20.06
C ARG A 5 10.97 -27.81 -21.10
N ALA A 6 9.80 -27.32 -20.65
CA ALA A 6 8.85 -26.69 -21.54
C ALA A 6 9.40 -25.31 -21.91
N THR A 7 10.20 -25.25 -22.96
CA THR A 7 10.47 -23.99 -23.66
C THR A 7 9.17 -23.55 -24.31
N ALA A 8 8.33 -22.83 -23.56
CA ALA A 8 7.19 -22.14 -24.15
C ALA A 8 7.74 -20.95 -24.94
N CYS A 9 8.13 -21.20 -26.19
CA CYS A 9 8.20 -20.15 -27.19
C CYS A 9 6.76 -19.76 -27.51
N ALA A 10 6.18 -18.88 -26.70
CA ALA A 10 4.88 -18.28 -26.97
C ALA A 10 5.10 -17.16 -28.01
N SER A 11 5.19 -17.52 -29.28
CA SER A 11 4.91 -16.57 -30.37
C SER A 11 3.39 -16.50 -30.56
N PRO A 12 2.80 -15.33 -30.89
CA PRO A 12 1.39 -15.07 -30.68
C PRO A 12 0.55 -15.68 -31.80
N ALA A 13 0.06 -16.90 -31.60
CA ALA A 13 -1.04 -17.41 -32.40
C ALA A 13 -2.36 -16.87 -31.84
N ARG A 14 -3.08 -16.06 -32.64
CA ARG A 14 -4.47 -15.67 -32.39
C ARG A 14 -5.33 -16.93 -32.22
N GLY A 15 -5.53 -17.33 -30.98
CA GLY A 15 -6.41 -18.43 -30.59
C GLY A 15 -6.73 -18.25 -29.11
N HIS A 16 -8.00 -18.38 -28.74
CA HIS A 16 -8.47 -18.27 -27.36
C HIS A 16 -7.51 -18.93 -26.36
N PRO A 17 -7.09 -18.25 -25.28
CA PRO A 17 -6.19 -18.86 -24.31
C PRO A 17 -6.92 -20.02 -23.64
N ALA A 18 -6.40 -21.24 -23.84
CA ALA A 18 -6.83 -22.40 -23.10
C ALA A 18 -6.49 -22.18 -21.62
N ASN A 19 -7.51 -22.18 -20.76
CA ASN A 19 -7.32 -22.10 -19.31
C ASN A 19 -6.37 -23.23 -18.86
N PRO A 20 -5.18 -22.91 -18.35
CA PRO A 20 -4.23 -23.96 -17.98
C PRO A 20 -4.72 -24.68 -16.70
N PRO A 21 -4.46 -25.99 -16.57
CA PRO A 21 -4.98 -26.83 -15.48
C PRO A 21 -4.55 -26.36 -14.07
N ALA A 22 -5.16 -26.91 -13.02
CA ALA A 22 -4.76 -26.62 -11.63
C ALA A 22 -3.24 -26.87 -11.42
N ASN A 23 -2.54 -25.94 -10.75
CA ASN A 23 -1.08 -25.91 -10.57
C ASN A 23 -0.26 -25.74 -11.86
N THR A 24 -0.45 -24.62 -12.55
CA THR A 24 0.45 -24.20 -13.64
C THR A 24 1.65 -23.49 -13.05
N VAL A 25 2.86 -23.95 -13.38
CA VAL A 25 4.12 -23.24 -13.12
C VAL A 25 4.72 -22.87 -14.47
N ILE A 26 4.82 -21.57 -14.75
CA ILE A 26 5.57 -21.05 -15.90
C ILE A 26 6.89 -20.52 -15.34
N THR A 27 8.02 -21.07 -15.78
CA THR A 27 9.37 -20.63 -15.37
C THR A 27 10.22 -20.33 -16.60
N GLY A 28 10.88 -19.17 -16.60
CA GLY A 28 11.71 -18.70 -17.71
C GLY A 28 10.94 -17.97 -18.81
N GLY A 29 11.70 -17.28 -19.67
CA GLY A 29 11.19 -16.34 -20.67
C GLY A 29 12.10 -15.12 -20.68
N GLU A 30 12.79 -14.88 -21.80
CA GLU A 30 13.53 -13.65 -22.05
C GLU A 30 12.64 -12.80 -22.98
N GLY A 31 12.29 -11.58 -22.55
CA GLY A 31 11.44 -10.65 -23.32
C GLY A 31 10.04 -10.45 -22.76
N ASP A 32 9.18 -9.80 -23.53
CA ASP A 32 7.85 -9.36 -23.10
C ASP A 32 6.81 -10.47 -23.30
N GLY A 33 5.85 -10.58 -22.37
CA GLY A 33 4.84 -11.65 -22.40
C GLY A 33 3.49 -11.20 -21.86
N THR A 34 2.41 -11.83 -22.33
CA THR A 34 1.09 -11.71 -21.71
C THR A 34 0.65 -13.06 -21.20
N PHE A 35 0.41 -13.16 -19.89
CA PHE A 35 0.00 -14.37 -19.21
C PHE A 35 -1.39 -14.18 -18.63
N SER A 36 -2.29 -15.14 -18.86
CA SER A 36 -3.63 -15.11 -18.29
C SER A 36 -3.89 -16.42 -17.57
N PHE A 37 -4.19 -16.29 -16.27
CA PHE A 37 -4.53 -17.40 -15.42
C PHE A 37 -6.03 -17.38 -15.12
N GLY A 38 -6.67 -18.54 -15.27
CA GLY A 38 -8.01 -18.78 -14.75
C GLY A 38 -7.99 -19.06 -13.24
N TYR A 39 -8.91 -19.92 -12.80
CA TYR A 39 -9.08 -20.21 -11.38
C TYR A 39 -7.99 -21.13 -10.77
N GLY A 40 -7.84 -21.02 -9.45
CA GLY A 40 -7.08 -21.95 -8.61
C GLY A 40 -5.65 -21.50 -8.31
N THR A 41 -4.79 -22.46 -7.95
CA THR A 41 -3.40 -22.18 -7.60
C THR A 41 -2.52 -22.14 -8.85
N LYS A 42 -1.70 -21.09 -9.01
CA LYS A 42 -0.84 -20.86 -10.18
C LYS A 42 0.44 -20.13 -9.77
N SER A 43 1.53 -20.39 -10.48
CA SER A 43 2.80 -19.69 -10.32
C SER A 43 3.38 -19.25 -11.66
N LEU A 44 3.92 -18.04 -11.71
CA LEU A 44 4.61 -17.46 -12.86
C LEU A 44 5.93 -16.86 -12.38
N HIS A 45 7.04 -17.24 -12.99
CA HIS A 45 8.36 -16.72 -12.70
C HIS A 45 9.09 -16.51 -14.03
N THR A 46 9.20 -15.26 -14.48
CA THR A 46 9.89 -14.91 -15.73
C THR A 46 11.05 -13.96 -15.47
N GLY A 47 11.98 -13.84 -16.42
CA GLY A 47 13.05 -12.82 -16.41
C GLY A 47 12.86 -11.80 -17.54
N GLY A 48 11.60 -11.62 -17.97
CA GLY A 48 11.23 -10.65 -19.00
C GLY A 48 11.26 -9.20 -18.49
N LEU A 49 11.06 -8.23 -19.38
CA LEU A 49 11.16 -6.81 -19.05
C LEU A 49 9.83 -6.04 -19.15
N ASN A 50 8.77 -6.58 -19.76
CA ASN A 50 7.47 -5.92 -19.85
C ASN A 50 6.35 -6.96 -19.93
N ASN A 51 6.15 -7.70 -18.85
CA ASN A 51 5.14 -8.73 -18.78
C ASN A 51 3.82 -8.18 -18.25
N THR A 52 2.73 -8.61 -18.86
CA THR A 52 1.38 -8.36 -18.37
C THR A 52 0.77 -9.66 -17.88
N VAL A 53 0.37 -9.71 -16.62
CA VAL A 53 -0.17 -10.89 -15.96
C VAL A 53 -1.59 -10.61 -15.51
N TYR A 54 -2.55 -11.38 -15.99
CA TYR A 54 -3.92 -11.38 -15.52
C TYR A 54 -4.15 -12.59 -14.63
N THR A 55 -4.46 -12.37 -13.36
CA THR A 55 -4.84 -13.45 -12.45
C THR A 55 -6.34 -13.72 -12.54
N GLY A 56 -6.76 -14.91 -12.10
CA GLY A 56 -8.17 -15.27 -11.88
C GLY A 56 -8.51 -15.23 -10.39
N ILE A 57 -9.50 -16.02 -9.94
CA ILE A 57 -9.75 -16.22 -8.50
C ILE A 57 -8.94 -17.42 -8.02
N GLY A 58 -8.17 -17.23 -6.95
CA GLY A 58 -7.33 -18.28 -6.39
C GLY A 58 -6.06 -17.72 -5.74
N ASN A 59 -5.07 -18.59 -5.58
CA ASN A 59 -3.81 -18.27 -4.93
C ASN A 59 -2.67 -18.24 -5.97
N PHE A 60 -1.95 -17.12 -6.03
CA PHE A 60 -0.96 -16.85 -7.07
C PHE A 60 0.41 -16.56 -6.46
N ASP A 61 1.46 -17.05 -7.13
CA ASP A 61 2.85 -16.70 -6.84
C ASP A 61 3.47 -16.17 -8.13
N ILE A 62 3.57 -14.84 -8.23
CA ILE A 62 3.90 -14.12 -9.47
C ILE A 62 5.21 -13.36 -9.29
N ALA A 63 6.20 -13.68 -10.11
CA ALA A 63 7.39 -12.88 -10.36
C ALA A 63 7.41 -12.58 -11.87
N PRO A 64 6.91 -11.40 -12.29
CA PRO A 64 6.70 -11.13 -13.71
C PRO A 64 8.02 -10.86 -14.42
N GLY A 65 9.03 -10.27 -13.78
CA GLY A 65 10.34 -10.00 -14.37
C GLY A 65 11.01 -8.77 -13.77
N ASP A 66 12.07 -8.32 -14.46
CA ASP A 66 13.02 -7.27 -14.05
C ASP A 66 12.68 -5.87 -14.62
N GLY A 67 11.49 -5.69 -15.21
CA GLY A 67 11.19 -4.48 -15.95
C GLY A 67 9.88 -3.82 -15.56
N TYR A 68 9.13 -3.32 -16.55
CA TYR A 68 7.94 -2.50 -16.36
C TYR A 68 6.73 -3.42 -16.43
N ASP A 69 6.61 -4.29 -15.42
CA ASP A 69 5.61 -5.34 -15.43
C ASP A 69 4.27 -4.88 -14.85
N ALA A 70 3.19 -5.48 -15.33
CA ALA A 70 1.83 -5.22 -14.88
C ALA A 70 1.17 -6.51 -14.38
N VAL A 71 0.60 -6.47 -13.17
CA VAL A 71 -0.18 -7.57 -12.60
C VAL A 71 -1.61 -7.08 -12.32
N HIS A 72 -2.56 -7.60 -13.08
CA HIS A 72 -3.98 -7.29 -12.98
C HIS A 72 -4.70 -8.36 -12.16
N LEU A 73 -5.15 -7.97 -10.97
CA LEU A 73 -5.80 -8.84 -10.00
C LEU A 73 -7.30 -8.92 -10.24
N GLN A 74 -7.80 -10.13 -10.48
CA GLN A 74 -9.24 -10.35 -10.61
C GLN A 74 -9.89 -10.80 -9.30
N ALA A 75 -11.17 -10.44 -9.16
CA ALA A 75 -12.08 -10.97 -8.16
C ALA A 75 -13.47 -11.23 -8.76
N SER A 76 -14.29 -12.02 -8.07
CA SER A 76 -15.73 -11.99 -8.27
C SER A 76 -16.40 -11.17 -7.18
N ALA A 77 -17.53 -10.55 -7.53
CA ALA A 77 -18.35 -9.79 -6.58
C ALA A 77 -18.99 -10.66 -5.47
N ARG A 78 -18.84 -12.00 -5.50
CA ARG A 78 -19.61 -12.92 -4.62
C ARG A 78 -18.81 -14.09 -4.02
N SER A 79 -17.58 -14.38 -4.45
CA SER A 79 -16.94 -15.66 -4.12
C SER A 79 -15.41 -15.62 -4.00
N GLY A 80 -14.85 -14.48 -3.59
CA GLY A 80 -13.41 -14.33 -3.36
C GLY A 80 -12.68 -13.59 -4.50
N GLY A 81 -11.38 -13.46 -4.34
CA GLY A 81 -10.52 -12.81 -5.33
C GLY A 81 -9.10 -13.35 -5.28
N SER A 82 -8.19 -12.62 -5.92
CA SER A 82 -6.79 -12.99 -5.97
C SER A 82 -6.16 -12.91 -4.58
N THR A 83 -5.50 -13.99 -4.17
CA THR A 83 -4.62 -14.03 -3.01
C THR A 83 -3.22 -14.46 -3.44
N GLY A 84 -2.23 -14.24 -2.58
CA GLY A 84 -0.89 -14.78 -2.73
C GLY A 84 0.20 -13.72 -2.77
N THR A 85 1.30 -14.02 -3.45
CA THR A 85 2.51 -13.20 -3.45
C THR A 85 2.81 -12.67 -4.84
N VAL A 86 3.17 -11.39 -4.91
CA VAL A 86 3.79 -10.77 -6.08
C VAL A 86 5.20 -10.33 -5.68
N THR A 87 6.21 -10.84 -6.37
CA THR A 87 7.61 -10.39 -6.25
C THR A 87 7.91 -9.54 -7.46
N LEU A 88 8.21 -8.26 -7.23
CA LEU A 88 8.56 -7.31 -8.28
C LEU A 88 10.08 -7.19 -8.35
N GLU A 89 10.62 -7.15 -9.55
CA GLU A 89 12.00 -6.78 -9.82
C GLU A 89 11.98 -5.57 -10.78
N GLY A 90 12.98 -4.69 -10.73
CA GLY A 90 13.00 -3.49 -11.55
C GLY A 90 12.01 -2.39 -11.13
N THR A 91 11.86 -1.38 -11.99
CA THR A 91 11.11 -0.12 -11.72
C THR A 91 9.81 -0.04 -12.51
N HIS A 92 8.90 0.86 -12.11
CA HIS A 92 7.66 1.18 -12.86
C HIS A 92 6.65 0.02 -12.96
N ASN A 93 6.76 -0.93 -12.03
CA ASN A 93 5.81 -2.02 -11.91
C ASN A 93 4.43 -1.53 -11.49
N THR A 94 3.38 -2.14 -12.04
CA THR A 94 1.99 -1.82 -11.70
C THR A 94 1.26 -3.05 -11.19
N ILE A 95 0.55 -2.92 -10.08
CA ILE A 95 -0.41 -3.91 -9.60
C ILE A 95 -1.76 -3.20 -9.48
N ASP A 96 -2.79 -3.73 -10.14
CA ASP A 96 -4.14 -3.19 -10.04
C ASP A 96 -5.21 -4.26 -9.81
N GLY A 97 -6.45 -3.82 -9.57
CA GLY A 97 -7.61 -4.70 -9.46
C GLY A 97 -7.99 -5.04 -8.01
N THR A 98 -8.57 -6.22 -7.77
CA THR A 98 -9.13 -6.58 -6.45
C THR A 98 -8.37 -7.74 -5.82
N ALA A 99 -7.78 -7.49 -4.65
CA ALA A 99 -7.08 -8.50 -3.86
C ALA A 99 -7.82 -8.83 -2.56
N TYR A 100 -7.84 -10.11 -2.18
CA TYR A 100 -8.41 -10.57 -0.90
C TYR A 100 -7.33 -10.91 0.13
N GLY A 101 -6.09 -11.09 -0.33
CA GLY A 101 -4.94 -11.35 0.52
C GLY A 101 -3.65 -11.31 -0.26
N LEU A 102 -3.06 -10.12 -0.35
CA LEU A 102 -1.87 -9.88 -1.15
C LEU A 102 -0.66 -9.61 -0.26
N THR A 103 0.43 -10.29 -0.58
CA THR A 103 1.78 -9.91 -0.18
C THR A 103 2.53 -9.40 -1.41
N VAL A 104 3.12 -8.21 -1.32
CA VAL A 104 3.97 -7.65 -2.37
C VAL A 104 5.36 -7.40 -1.81
N LYS A 105 6.40 -7.79 -2.54
CA LYS A 105 7.78 -7.48 -2.15
C LYS A 105 8.64 -7.12 -3.35
N GLY A 106 9.67 -6.32 -3.11
CA GLY A 106 10.67 -5.95 -4.12
C GLY A 106 10.32 -4.65 -4.83
N GLY A 107 10.69 -4.54 -6.10
CA GLY A 107 10.62 -3.32 -6.88
C GLY A 107 11.72 -2.32 -6.49
N ASP A 108 12.26 -1.65 -7.49
CA ASP A 108 13.38 -0.70 -7.37
C ASP A 108 12.91 0.76 -7.42
N GLY A 109 11.60 1.00 -7.30
CA GLY A 109 10.96 2.31 -7.28
C GLY A 109 9.92 2.50 -8.40
N TYR A 110 9.19 3.61 -8.34
CA TYR A 110 8.07 3.93 -9.24
C TYR A 110 6.99 2.86 -9.29
N THR A 111 6.88 2.01 -8.27
CA THR A 111 5.88 0.95 -8.23
C THR A 111 4.53 1.56 -7.88
N THR A 112 3.50 1.25 -8.67
CA THR A 112 2.12 1.65 -8.40
C THR A 112 1.30 0.43 -8.01
N ILE A 113 0.70 0.46 -6.82
CA ILE A 113 -0.24 -0.55 -6.34
C ILE A 113 -1.59 0.15 -6.12
N ASN A 114 -2.56 -0.14 -6.98
CA ASN A 114 -3.90 0.41 -6.85
C ASN A 114 -4.92 -0.73 -6.75
N THR A 115 -5.29 -1.07 -5.53
CA THR A 115 -6.26 -2.14 -5.31
C THR A 115 -7.62 -1.59 -4.92
N ALA A 116 -8.60 -1.87 -5.78
CA ALA A 116 -9.99 -1.44 -5.63
C ALA A 116 -10.87 -2.61 -5.14
N GLY A 117 -11.52 -2.40 -4.00
CA GLY A 117 -12.80 -2.95 -3.55
C GLY A 117 -13.19 -4.42 -3.82
N ALA A 118 -13.37 -5.17 -2.73
CA ALA A 118 -14.63 -5.83 -2.37
C ALA A 118 -14.72 -5.86 -0.83
N PHE A 119 -15.88 -6.18 -0.25
CA PHE A 119 -16.23 -6.15 1.19
C PHE A 119 -15.27 -6.87 2.17
N SER A 120 -14.15 -7.41 1.71
CA SER A 120 -13.10 -8.07 2.51
C SER A 120 -11.76 -8.10 1.78
N SER A 121 -11.31 -6.97 1.20
CA SER A 121 -9.97 -6.89 0.63
C SER A 121 -8.92 -6.67 1.71
N GLY A 122 -7.95 -7.58 1.83
CA GLY A 122 -6.81 -7.46 2.73
C GLY A 122 -5.51 -7.31 1.94
N ILE A 123 -4.81 -6.21 2.15
CA ILE A 123 -3.37 -6.13 1.91
C ILE A 123 -2.72 -6.54 3.23
N PHE A 124 -1.94 -7.62 3.23
CA PHE A 124 -1.35 -8.13 4.46
C PHE A 124 0.09 -7.63 4.65
N ASP A 125 0.91 -7.67 3.61
CA ASP A 125 2.29 -7.18 3.70
C ASP A 125 2.76 -6.60 2.36
N ILE A 126 3.14 -5.32 2.35
CA ILE A 126 3.81 -4.68 1.21
C ILE A 126 5.18 -4.24 1.66
N VAL A 127 6.23 -4.66 0.95
CA VAL A 127 7.61 -4.20 1.20
C VAL A 127 8.25 -3.80 -0.12
N LEU A 128 8.29 -2.51 -0.39
CA LEU A 128 8.86 -1.97 -1.62
C LEU A 128 10.28 -1.46 -1.43
N GLY A 129 11.11 -1.63 -2.46
CA GLY A 129 12.39 -0.93 -2.57
C GLY A 129 12.28 0.38 -3.36
N GLY A 130 13.40 1.08 -3.51
CA GLY A 130 13.48 2.31 -4.29
C GLY A 130 12.65 3.48 -3.76
N SER A 131 12.41 4.47 -4.61
CA SER A 131 11.66 5.71 -4.30
C SER A 131 10.41 5.85 -5.17
N HIS A 132 9.58 6.86 -4.94
CA HIS A 132 8.43 7.21 -5.80
C HIS A 132 7.35 6.12 -5.90
N ASN A 133 7.20 5.29 -4.87
CA ASN A 133 6.17 4.26 -4.85
C ASN A 133 4.80 4.86 -4.50
N SER A 134 3.74 4.37 -5.13
CA SER A 134 2.37 4.81 -4.90
C SER A 134 1.47 3.64 -4.53
N ILE A 135 0.80 3.74 -3.39
CA ILE A 135 -0.11 2.70 -2.90
C ILE A 135 -1.47 3.33 -2.60
N ALA A 136 -2.50 2.85 -3.29
CA ALA A 136 -3.89 3.23 -3.03
C ALA A 136 -4.70 1.98 -2.69
N HIS A 137 -5.44 2.04 -1.58
CA HIS A 137 -6.35 0.98 -1.16
C HIS A 137 -7.68 1.54 -0.64
N ALA A 138 -8.78 1.04 -1.20
CA ALA A 138 -10.10 1.63 -1.00
C ALA A 138 -10.88 1.13 0.23
N ASN A 139 -10.43 0.07 0.91
CA ASN A 139 -11.10 -0.52 2.08
C ASN A 139 -10.13 -0.74 3.23
N THR A 140 -10.65 -1.05 4.43
CA THR A 140 -9.85 -1.28 5.63
C THR A 140 -8.75 -2.31 5.35
N ALA A 141 -7.50 -1.86 5.32
CA ALA A 141 -6.36 -2.77 5.33
C ALA A 141 -6.48 -3.61 6.61
N ALA A 142 -6.69 -4.92 6.45
CA ALA A 142 -6.56 -5.85 7.58
C ALA A 142 -5.15 -5.71 8.17
N THR A 143 -5.00 -5.99 9.46
CA THR A 143 -3.74 -6.01 10.20
C THR A 143 -2.57 -6.51 9.34
N GLY A 144 -1.51 -5.70 9.22
CA GLY A 144 -0.43 -5.96 8.27
C GLY A 144 0.69 -4.93 8.32
N THR A 145 1.69 -5.08 7.44
CA THR A 145 2.80 -4.13 7.30
C THR A 145 2.86 -3.50 5.90
N ILE A 146 3.16 -2.21 5.83
CA ILE A 146 3.41 -1.49 4.57
C ILE A 146 4.72 -0.74 4.73
N ASP A 147 5.73 -1.15 3.97
CA ASP A 147 7.01 -0.47 3.84
C ASP A 147 7.11 0.08 2.42
N THR A 148 7.19 1.41 2.33
CA THR A 148 7.10 2.14 1.07
C THR A 148 8.42 2.27 0.32
N GLY A 149 9.52 1.84 0.92
CA GLY A 149 10.86 2.10 0.41
C GLY A 149 11.43 3.43 0.91
N TYR A 150 12.03 4.21 0.02
CA TYR A 150 12.88 5.36 0.30
C TYR A 150 12.42 6.61 -0.45
N GLY A 151 11.59 7.41 0.19
CA GLY A 151 11.26 8.77 -0.24
C GLY A 151 10.32 8.86 -1.42
N ASP A 152 9.72 10.04 -1.57
CA ASP A 152 8.72 10.39 -2.58
C ASP A 152 7.54 9.40 -2.64
N ALA A 153 7.31 8.64 -1.57
CA ALA A 153 6.26 7.65 -1.54
C ALA A 153 4.91 8.29 -1.23
N SER A 154 3.86 7.76 -1.84
CA SER A 154 2.48 8.17 -1.57
C SER A 154 1.64 6.97 -1.15
N ILE A 155 0.93 7.11 -0.03
CA ILE A 155 -0.05 6.15 0.44
C ILE A 155 -1.41 6.84 0.54
N SER A 156 -2.47 6.18 0.07
CA SER A 156 -3.85 6.59 0.27
C SER A 156 -4.68 5.40 0.75
N LEU A 157 -5.11 5.43 2.01
CA LEU A 157 -5.86 4.34 2.65
C LEU A 157 -7.19 4.83 3.23
N TYR A 158 -8.21 3.98 3.17
CA TYR A 158 -9.42 4.12 3.95
C TYR A 158 -9.45 3.09 5.09
N GLY A 159 -9.63 3.52 6.35
CA GLY A 159 -9.73 2.59 7.47
C GLY A 159 -8.41 1.88 7.81
N ASN A 160 -7.30 2.62 7.92
CA ASN A 160 -6.00 2.03 8.24
C ASN A 160 -6.03 1.27 9.58
N SER A 161 -5.47 0.07 9.59
CA SER A 161 -5.11 -0.66 10.82
C SER A 161 -3.73 -1.33 10.71
N ALA A 162 -2.96 -0.96 9.68
CA ALA A 162 -1.65 -1.52 9.39
C ALA A 162 -0.52 -0.72 10.08
N THR A 163 0.66 -1.34 10.16
CA THR A 163 1.90 -0.64 10.45
C THR A 163 2.52 -0.13 9.16
N ILE A 164 2.67 1.18 9.01
CA ILE A 164 3.22 1.83 7.83
C ILE A 164 4.60 2.38 8.17
N THR A 165 5.62 2.06 7.38
CA THR A 165 6.97 2.60 7.52
C THR A 165 7.32 3.51 6.35
N PHE A 166 7.78 4.71 6.69
CA PHE A 166 8.30 5.70 5.74
C PHE A 166 9.79 5.92 5.98
N ARG A 167 10.60 5.94 4.92
CA ARG A 167 12.03 6.30 4.95
C ARG A 167 12.33 7.31 3.84
N GLY A 168 13.52 7.90 3.86
CA GLY A 168 13.91 8.90 2.85
C GLY A 168 13.30 10.26 3.14
N ALA A 169 12.81 10.97 2.13
CA ALA A 169 12.24 12.30 2.27
C ALA A 169 10.91 12.43 1.52
N ASP A 170 10.09 13.42 1.89
CA ASP A 170 8.95 13.91 1.12
C ASP A 170 7.86 12.84 0.87
N ASN A 171 7.68 11.95 1.85
CA ASN A 171 6.61 10.95 1.81
C ASN A 171 5.26 11.56 2.20
N VAL A 172 4.18 11.02 1.64
CA VAL A 172 2.80 11.45 1.89
C VAL A 172 1.92 10.27 2.29
N ALA A 173 1.25 10.39 3.43
CA ALA A 173 0.22 9.45 3.90
C ALA A 173 -1.14 10.15 3.93
N THR A 174 -2.05 9.78 3.04
CA THR A 174 -3.45 10.22 3.09
C THR A 174 -4.29 9.13 3.74
N LEU A 175 -4.72 9.39 4.96
CA LEU A 175 -5.45 8.43 5.79
C LEU A 175 -6.87 8.92 6.00
N ARG A 176 -7.84 8.18 5.45
CA ARG A 176 -9.26 8.47 5.54
C ARG A 176 -9.93 7.58 6.57
N SER A 177 -10.55 8.17 7.59
CA SER A 177 -11.24 7.44 8.66
C SER A 177 -10.42 6.26 9.23
N ALA A 178 -9.20 6.52 9.68
CA ALA A 178 -8.23 5.50 10.09
C ALA A 178 -8.49 4.96 11.51
N GLY A 179 -8.12 3.72 11.82
CA GLY A 179 -8.60 3.02 13.02
C GLY A 179 -7.65 1.95 13.55
N GLY A 180 -6.63 2.38 14.28
CA GLY A 180 -5.76 1.53 15.09
C GLY A 180 -4.42 1.19 14.43
N GLY A 181 -4.03 1.87 13.36
CA GLY A 181 -2.74 1.67 12.72
C GLY A 181 -1.58 2.34 13.47
N THR A 182 -0.38 2.03 13.00
CA THR A 182 0.87 2.65 13.48
C THR A 182 1.66 3.17 12.28
N ILE A 183 2.10 4.42 12.34
CA ILE A 183 3.04 4.99 11.38
C ILE A 183 4.41 5.03 12.05
N ILE A 184 5.43 4.48 11.41
CA ILE A 184 6.83 4.57 11.81
C ILE A 184 7.52 5.55 10.86
N ASP A 185 7.80 6.75 11.36
CA ASP A 185 8.44 7.80 10.58
C ASP A 185 9.97 7.75 10.74
N GLN A 186 10.66 7.25 9.73
CA GLN A 186 12.12 7.29 9.59
C GLN A 186 12.55 8.25 8.48
N SER A 187 11.68 9.20 8.12
CA SER A 187 11.84 10.09 6.97
C SER A 187 11.92 11.56 7.34
N ASP A 188 12.39 12.38 6.42
CA ASP A 188 12.32 13.84 6.52
C ASP A 188 11.07 14.33 5.76
N HIS A 189 10.43 15.38 6.26
CA HIS A 189 9.25 16.00 5.67
C HIS A 189 8.04 15.06 5.43
N LEU A 190 7.80 14.08 6.31
CA LEU A 190 6.58 13.26 6.23
C LEU A 190 5.34 14.15 6.34
N LEU A 191 4.46 14.09 5.34
CA LEU A 191 3.13 14.69 5.38
C LEU A 191 2.08 13.62 5.68
N VAL A 192 1.29 13.80 6.73
CA VAL A 192 0.13 12.95 7.03
C VAL A 192 -1.14 13.78 6.85
N ASN A 193 -1.92 13.48 5.81
CA ASN A 193 -3.24 14.05 5.60
C ASN A 193 -4.28 13.24 6.37
N VAL A 194 -4.94 13.90 7.32
CA VAL A 194 -6.02 13.38 8.15
C VAL A 194 -7.33 13.87 7.56
N THR A 195 -8.05 12.99 6.87
CA THR A 195 -9.29 13.34 6.16
C THR A 195 -10.41 12.37 6.48
N GLY A 196 -11.64 12.74 6.15
CA GLY A 196 -12.81 11.88 6.34
C GLY A 196 -14.11 12.56 5.98
N SER A 197 -15.21 11.88 6.25
CA SER A 197 -16.54 12.48 6.16
C SER A 197 -16.95 12.94 7.55
N PRO A 198 -17.38 14.21 7.75
CA PRO A 198 -17.72 14.73 9.08
C PRO A 198 -18.80 13.90 9.80
N SER A 199 -19.74 13.31 9.06
CA SER A 199 -20.82 12.48 9.59
C SER A 199 -20.38 11.10 10.08
N TYR A 200 -19.20 10.63 9.69
CA TYR A 200 -18.66 9.31 10.02
C TYR A 200 -17.15 9.36 10.27
N PHE A 201 -16.67 10.47 10.81
CA PHE A 201 -15.25 10.65 11.09
C PHE A 201 -14.87 9.84 12.33
N PHE A 202 -13.89 8.96 12.19
CA PHE A 202 -13.18 8.32 13.29
C PHE A 202 -11.72 8.22 12.84
N PHE A 203 -10.80 8.60 13.71
CA PHE A 203 -9.37 8.57 13.36
C PHE A 203 -8.59 8.19 14.60
N HIS A 204 -7.94 7.04 14.60
CA HIS A 204 -7.10 6.57 15.70
C HIS A 204 -5.79 6.04 15.14
N GLU A 205 -4.71 6.79 15.25
CA GLU A 205 -3.41 6.34 14.76
C GLU A 205 -2.32 6.67 15.76
N THR A 206 -1.30 5.82 15.82
CA THR A 206 -0.06 6.11 16.56
C THR A 206 1.06 6.41 15.58
N ILE A 207 1.76 7.52 15.76
CA ILE A 207 2.94 7.89 14.99
C ILE A 207 4.16 7.75 15.89
N GLN A 208 5.07 6.86 15.53
CA GLN A 208 6.36 6.66 16.19
C GLN A 208 7.45 7.43 15.44
N ASN A 209 8.36 8.05 16.19
CA ASN A 209 9.50 8.82 15.66
C ASN A 209 9.10 9.98 14.74
N PHE A 210 7.91 10.55 14.93
CA PHE A 210 7.42 11.67 14.13
C PHE A 210 8.48 12.78 14.07
N GLY A 211 8.89 13.13 12.85
CA GLY A 211 9.96 14.08 12.58
C GLY A 211 9.53 15.53 12.77
N ALA A 212 9.01 15.93 13.93
CA ALA A 212 8.57 17.32 14.16
C ALA A 212 9.68 18.35 13.86
N SER A 213 10.92 18.06 14.26
CA SER A 213 12.11 18.88 13.93
C SER A 213 12.70 18.59 12.54
N ARG A 214 12.29 17.49 11.90
CA ARG A 214 12.67 17.07 10.54
C ARG A 214 11.63 17.51 9.50
N GLY A 215 10.77 18.47 9.86
CA GLY A 215 9.75 19.08 9.02
C GLY A 215 8.53 18.19 8.73
N GLY A 216 8.26 17.19 9.58
CA GLY A 216 7.01 16.43 9.51
C GLY A 216 5.79 17.33 9.74
N VAL A 217 4.72 17.08 8.99
CA VAL A 217 3.48 17.87 9.00
C VAL A 217 2.26 16.96 9.11
N ILE A 218 1.32 17.34 9.97
CA ILE A 218 -0.02 16.78 10.01
C ILE A 218 -0.97 17.78 9.36
N ALA A 219 -1.51 17.43 8.20
CA ALA A 219 -2.53 18.21 7.54
C ALA A 219 -3.91 17.73 8.00
N LEU A 220 -4.67 18.63 8.62
CA LEU A 220 -5.98 18.37 9.20
C LEU A 220 -7.04 18.95 8.28
N ASP A 221 -7.93 18.09 7.78
CA ASP A 221 -9.12 18.47 7.04
C ASP A 221 -10.09 19.24 7.96
N ASP A 222 -10.34 20.51 7.66
CA ASP A 222 -11.10 21.42 8.52
C ASP A 222 -12.54 20.92 8.77
N ALA A 223 -13.18 20.41 7.72
CA ALA A 223 -14.53 19.91 7.74
C ALA A 223 -14.62 18.64 8.58
N ALA A 224 -13.62 17.77 8.49
CA ALA A 224 -13.59 16.51 9.21
C ALA A 224 -13.16 16.64 10.68
N THR A 225 -12.16 17.48 10.96
CA THR A 225 -11.50 17.57 12.26
C THR A 225 -11.99 18.75 13.12
N GLY A 226 -12.54 19.78 12.51
CA GLY A 226 -13.02 20.99 13.18
C GLY A 226 -11.93 21.99 13.56
N PHE A 227 -10.65 21.73 13.26
CA PHE A 227 -9.56 22.68 13.48
C PHE A 227 -9.56 23.75 12.39
N THR A 228 -9.56 25.01 12.79
CA THR A 228 -9.60 26.15 11.85
C THR A 228 -8.25 26.84 11.68
N SER A 229 -7.28 26.54 12.53
CA SER A 229 -5.91 27.04 12.42
C SER A 229 -4.90 26.04 12.99
N ALA A 230 -3.64 26.16 12.55
CA ALA A 230 -2.54 25.35 13.08
C ALA A 230 -2.30 25.61 14.59
N ALA A 231 -2.48 26.86 15.04
CA ALA A 231 -2.34 27.23 16.44
C ALA A 231 -3.37 26.50 17.32
N ASP A 232 -4.62 26.39 16.87
CA ASP A 232 -5.67 25.66 17.59
C ASP A 232 -5.28 24.17 17.77
N ALA A 233 -4.68 23.56 16.75
CA ALA A 233 -4.22 22.17 16.81
C ALA A 233 -3.05 22.00 17.79
N VAL A 234 -2.09 22.93 17.80
CA VAL A 234 -0.97 22.91 18.75
C VAL A 234 -1.46 23.10 20.19
N GLU A 235 -2.38 24.03 20.44
CA GLU A 235 -2.95 24.28 21.76
C GLU A 235 -3.77 23.09 22.29
N ALA A 236 -4.36 22.29 21.40
CA ALA A 236 -5.11 21.09 21.76
C ALA A 236 -4.21 19.88 22.10
N LEU A 237 -2.91 19.94 21.84
CA LEU A 237 -1.99 18.88 22.21
C LEU A 237 -1.87 18.75 23.73
N HIS A 238 -1.93 17.53 24.22
CA HIS A 238 -1.71 17.24 25.63
C HIS A 238 -0.83 16.01 25.82
N ALA A 239 -0.24 15.88 27.01
CA ALA A 239 0.61 14.76 27.35
C ALA A 239 -0.20 13.63 27.99
N GLU A 240 -0.03 12.40 27.51
CA GLU A 240 -0.63 11.20 28.10
C GLU A 240 0.36 10.04 28.07
N GLY A 241 0.66 9.46 29.24
CA GLY A 241 1.50 8.25 29.33
C GLY A 241 2.91 8.36 28.73
N GLY A 242 3.48 9.57 28.64
CA GLY A 242 4.78 9.83 28.00
C GLY A 242 4.70 10.07 26.48
N ASN A 243 3.50 10.14 25.93
CA ASN A 243 3.22 10.51 24.55
C ASN A 243 2.58 11.89 24.48
N THR A 244 2.53 12.46 23.28
CA THR A 244 1.67 13.59 22.96
C THR A 244 0.43 13.08 22.24
N VAL A 245 -0.73 13.62 22.58
CA VAL A 245 -2.01 13.25 21.98
C VAL A 245 -2.69 14.50 21.44
N LEU A 246 -3.20 14.41 20.20
CA LEU A 246 -4.16 15.34 19.63
C LEU A 246 -5.53 14.67 19.61
N ASP A 247 -6.46 15.18 20.41
CA ASP A 247 -7.85 14.72 20.36
C ASP A 247 -8.53 15.22 19.10
N LEU A 248 -9.30 14.34 18.48
CA LEU A 248 -10.10 14.60 17.29
C LEU A 248 -11.59 14.33 17.59
N PRO A 249 -12.52 14.82 16.74
CA PRO A 249 -13.94 14.55 16.91
C PRO A 249 -14.28 13.05 16.99
N ASN A 250 -15.43 12.74 17.60
CA ASN A 250 -15.95 11.38 17.78
C ASN A 250 -15.00 10.43 18.52
N ALA A 251 -14.29 10.97 19.52
CA ALA A 251 -13.27 10.27 20.31
C ALA A 251 -12.05 9.81 19.51
N GLY A 252 -11.85 10.32 18.30
CA GLY A 252 -10.63 10.10 17.54
C GLY A 252 -9.40 10.69 18.24
N GLN A 253 -8.23 10.16 17.92
CA GLN A 253 -6.95 10.64 18.43
C GLN A 253 -5.81 10.41 17.44
N ILE A 254 -4.83 11.29 17.49
CA ILE A 254 -3.49 11.04 16.95
C ILE A 254 -2.53 10.97 18.12
N VAL A 255 -1.84 9.86 18.27
CA VAL A 255 -0.85 9.66 19.34
C VAL A 255 0.54 9.78 18.74
N PHE A 256 1.32 10.76 19.19
CA PHE A 256 2.73 10.89 18.86
C PHE A 256 3.58 10.24 19.95
N ALA A 257 4.06 9.03 19.68
CA ALA A 257 4.73 8.20 20.67
C ALA A 257 6.09 8.77 21.07
N GLY A 258 6.32 8.92 22.37
CA GLY A 258 7.60 9.37 22.93
C GLY A 258 7.97 10.83 22.67
N LEU A 259 7.05 11.65 22.17
CA LEU A 259 7.23 13.09 22.02
C LEU A 259 6.49 13.85 23.12
N ALA A 260 7.08 14.96 23.58
CA ALA A 260 6.41 15.91 24.46
C ALA A 260 5.68 16.99 23.65
N PRO A 261 4.56 17.56 24.15
CA PRO A 261 3.81 18.57 23.40
C PRO A 261 4.66 19.79 23.00
N SER A 262 5.64 20.15 23.82
CA SER A 262 6.59 21.24 23.55
C SER A 262 7.54 20.99 22.37
N ALA A 263 7.54 19.79 21.78
CA ALA A 263 8.31 19.49 20.58
C ALA A 263 7.63 19.95 19.29
N PHE A 264 6.35 20.35 19.38
CA PHE A 264 5.53 20.76 18.25
C PHE A 264 5.44 22.28 18.13
N HIS A 265 5.29 22.74 16.89
CA HIS A 265 5.08 24.13 16.53
C HIS A 265 3.99 24.23 15.45
N ASP A 266 3.49 25.44 15.20
CA ASP A 266 2.43 25.68 14.22
C ASP A 266 2.79 25.16 12.81
N TYR A 267 4.07 25.20 12.42
CA TYR A 267 4.50 24.68 11.13
C TYR A 267 4.41 23.15 11.00
N ASN A 268 4.21 22.42 12.10
CA ASN A 268 3.95 20.98 12.07
C ASN A 268 2.49 20.65 11.75
N PHE A 269 1.64 21.66 11.61
CA PHE A 269 0.24 21.50 11.28
C PHE A 269 -0.13 22.34 10.07
N ALA A 270 -0.93 21.75 9.19
CA ALA A 270 -1.59 22.46 8.10
C ALA A 270 -3.09 22.24 8.22
N ILE A 271 -3.89 23.26 7.92
CA ILE A 271 -5.34 23.13 7.82
C ILE A 271 -5.68 23.12 6.34
N ILE A 272 -6.40 22.08 5.90
CA ILE A 272 -6.73 21.82 4.50
C ILE A 272 -8.22 21.65 4.27
#